data_AF-A0A2A2H9J6-F1
#
_entry.id   AF-A0A2A2H9J6-F1
#
_cell.length_a   1.000
_cell.length_b   1.000
_cell.length_c   1.000
_cell.angle_alpha   90.00
_cell.angle_beta   90.00
_cell.angle_gamma   90.00
#
_symmetry.space_group_name_H-M   'P 1'
#
loop_
_entity.id
_entity.type
_entity.pdbx_description
1 polymer ?
#
loop_
_entity_poly.entity_id
_entity_poly.type
_entity_poly.pdbx_seq_one_letter_code
_entity_poly.pdbx_strand_id
1 'polypeptide(L)'
;MATEDKMKQAQRKRGQISSEELGAYVEFEAEHLIEMLNNDNPQERTIAATILGNRRDEKGILPLCDSLKKEKALYSRITMSEALGKMGKTAVPPLIKLLGQIGNNQEKELPEKYFKKKSFPLARDMAARTIVKIGKPATPYLIEVMEKQDDYISQQAVDALGGIAAKTCDKSALPVLINGLDSNNEITLWKIIRSLSGFKHSFEALPPLLNILEKDYDAAIIWESARTLGQISINRQDVVDALCKLEKNDHPEIKKAAKNALINLENL
;
A
#
# COMPACT_ATOMS: atom_id res chain seq x y z
N MET A 1 -15.73 5.83 -37.19
CA MET A 1 -16.27 7.19 -36.95
C MET A 1 -17.00 7.31 -35.61
N ALA A 2 -18.33 7.07 -35.49
CA ALA A 2 -19.06 7.32 -34.23
C ALA A 2 -18.57 6.53 -33.00
N THR A 3 -17.99 5.34 -33.22
CA THR A 3 -17.42 4.48 -32.16
C THR A 3 -16.05 4.97 -31.71
N GLU A 4 -15.23 5.45 -32.64
CA GLU A 4 -13.88 5.97 -32.35
C GLU A 4 -13.94 7.32 -31.62
N ASP A 5 -14.88 8.19 -31.99
CA ASP A 5 -15.06 9.48 -31.32
C ASP A 5 -15.55 9.29 -29.87
N LYS A 6 -16.45 8.32 -29.64
CA LYS A 6 -16.87 7.94 -28.27
C LYS A 6 -15.71 7.37 -27.45
N MET A 7 -14.86 6.54 -28.06
CA MET A 7 -13.67 6.00 -27.39
C MET A 7 -12.68 7.11 -27.03
N LYS A 8 -12.36 8.00 -27.98
CA LYS A 8 -11.50 9.17 -27.73
C LYS A 8 -12.08 10.05 -26.63
N GLN A 9 -13.38 10.35 -26.66
CA GLN A 9 -14.03 11.14 -25.61
C GLN A 9 -13.96 10.47 -24.23
N ALA A 10 -14.09 9.14 -24.16
CA ALA A 10 -13.94 8.39 -22.91
C ALA A 10 -12.49 8.40 -22.39
N GLN A 11 -11.50 8.32 -23.28
CA GLN A 11 -10.08 8.41 -22.93
C GLN A 11 -9.73 9.80 -22.37
N ARG A 12 -10.21 10.87 -23.02
CA ARG A 12 -10.04 12.25 -22.57
C ARG A 12 -10.62 12.49 -21.18
N LYS A 13 -11.84 12.00 -20.92
CA LYS A 13 -12.49 12.10 -19.59
C LYS A 13 -11.71 11.39 -18.48
N ARG A 14 -10.92 10.35 -18.83
CA ARG A 14 -10.07 9.63 -17.89
C ARG A 14 -8.68 10.26 -17.74
N GLY A 15 -8.36 11.30 -18.52
CA GLY A 15 -7.07 11.97 -18.53
C GLY A 15 -5.98 11.22 -19.27
N GLN A 16 -6.33 10.31 -20.19
CA GLN A 16 -5.35 9.59 -20.98
C GLN A 16 -4.73 10.53 -22.02
N ILE A 17 -3.40 10.48 -22.16
CA ILE A 17 -2.66 11.34 -23.10
C ILE A 17 -1.77 10.51 -24.02
N SER A 18 -1.45 11.05 -25.20
CA SER A 18 -0.45 10.50 -26.12
C SER A 18 0.90 11.22 -26.03
N SER A 19 1.93 10.65 -26.65
CA SER A 19 3.26 11.27 -26.76
C SER A 19 3.22 12.60 -27.52
N GLU A 20 2.38 12.71 -28.55
CA GLU A 20 2.25 13.91 -29.37
C GLU A 20 1.62 15.04 -28.58
N GLU A 21 0.58 14.75 -27.79
CA GLU A 21 -0.07 15.73 -26.90
C GLU A 21 0.89 16.28 -25.85
N LEU A 22 1.82 15.45 -25.35
CA LEU A 22 2.84 15.87 -24.38
C LEU A 22 3.84 16.86 -24.98
N GLY A 23 4.25 16.66 -26.24
CA GLY A 23 5.31 17.41 -26.92
C GLY A 23 5.12 18.92 -26.92
N ALA A 24 3.88 19.39 -27.05
CA ALA A 24 3.56 20.82 -27.09
C ALA A 24 3.81 21.57 -25.77
N TYR A 25 3.96 20.84 -24.65
CA TYR A 25 4.07 21.41 -23.31
C TYR A 25 5.45 21.19 -22.68
N VAL A 26 6.36 20.47 -23.35
CA VAL A 26 7.65 20.05 -22.79
C VAL A 26 8.56 21.21 -22.41
N GLU A 27 8.37 22.39 -22.98
CA GLU A 27 9.14 23.61 -22.68
C GLU A 27 8.42 24.55 -21.70
N PHE A 28 7.25 24.17 -21.19
CA PHE A 28 6.50 25.03 -20.26
C PHE A 28 7.24 25.14 -18.92
N GLU A 29 7.24 26.35 -18.35
CA GLU A 29 7.84 26.63 -17.05
C GLU A 29 7.07 25.96 -15.90
N ALA A 30 7.75 25.75 -14.78
CA ALA A 30 7.20 25.06 -13.62
C ALA A 30 5.89 25.69 -13.12
N GLU A 31 5.85 27.02 -13.06
CA GLU A 31 4.71 27.80 -12.58
C GLU A 31 3.47 27.55 -13.43
N HIS A 32 3.61 27.51 -14.75
CA HIS A 32 2.49 27.25 -15.64
C HIS A 32 2.04 25.78 -15.59
N LEU A 33 2.97 24.83 -15.47
CA LEU A 33 2.63 23.42 -15.23
C LEU A 33 1.88 23.24 -13.90
N ILE A 34 2.23 23.99 -12.85
CA ILE A 34 1.54 23.97 -11.56
C ILE A 34 0.10 24.49 -11.70
N GLU A 35 -0.15 25.54 -12.47
CA GLU A 35 -1.50 26.02 -12.77
C GLU A 35 -2.33 24.95 -13.50
N MET A 36 -1.73 24.29 -14.50
CA MET A 36 -2.36 23.23 -15.28
C MET A 36 -2.81 22.03 -14.42
N LEU A 37 -2.17 21.75 -13.28
CA LEU A 37 -2.62 20.70 -12.35
C LEU A 37 -4.04 20.92 -11.82
N ASN A 38 -4.57 22.15 -11.87
CA ASN A 38 -5.92 22.47 -11.44
C ASN A 38 -6.90 22.73 -12.58
N ASN A 39 -6.50 22.49 -13.83
CA ASN A 39 -7.35 22.69 -15.00
C ASN A 39 -8.55 21.72 -14.99
N ASP A 40 -9.70 22.14 -15.53
CA ASP A 40 -10.88 21.30 -15.68
C ASP A 40 -10.64 20.07 -16.56
N ASN A 41 -9.78 20.22 -17.59
CA ASN A 41 -9.39 19.18 -18.51
C ASN A 41 -8.43 18.16 -17.87
N PRO A 42 -8.83 16.89 -17.68
CA PRO A 42 -7.96 15.89 -17.07
C PRO A 42 -6.68 15.58 -17.87
N GLN A 43 -6.69 15.77 -19.20
CA GLN A 43 -5.49 15.55 -20.02
C GLN A 43 -4.40 16.57 -19.69
N GLU A 44 -4.76 17.83 -19.50
CA GLU A 44 -3.80 18.89 -19.12
C GLU A 44 -3.20 18.64 -17.74
N ARG A 45 -4.03 18.19 -16.78
CA ARG A 45 -3.53 17.75 -15.46
C ARG A 45 -2.55 16.58 -15.58
N THR A 46 -2.82 15.61 -16.45
CA THR A 46 -1.91 14.47 -16.71
C THR A 46 -0.61 14.92 -17.37
N ILE A 47 -0.67 15.84 -18.34
CA ILE A 47 0.51 16.42 -19.01
C ILE A 47 1.39 17.12 -17.97
N ALA A 48 0.81 18.02 -17.18
CA ALA A 48 1.51 18.75 -16.14
C ALA A 48 2.22 17.83 -15.15
N ALA A 49 1.50 16.83 -14.61
CA ALA A 49 2.07 15.86 -13.69
C ALA A 49 3.19 15.03 -14.35
N THR A 50 3.03 14.64 -15.62
CA THR A 50 4.05 13.89 -16.37
C THR A 50 5.33 14.69 -16.49
N ILE A 51 5.25 15.96 -16.90
CA ILE A 51 6.42 16.81 -17.13
C ILE A 51 7.13 17.13 -15.82
N LEU A 52 6.39 17.58 -14.79
CA LEU A 52 6.95 17.83 -13.46
C LEU A 52 7.67 16.59 -12.92
N GLY A 53 7.03 15.42 -13.03
CA GLY A 53 7.61 14.14 -12.62
C GLY A 53 8.87 13.74 -13.39
N ASN A 54 8.88 13.93 -14.71
CA ASN A 54 10.03 13.61 -15.56
C ASN A 54 11.23 14.52 -15.26
N ARG A 55 10.97 15.81 -14.98
CA ARG A 55 11.98 16.79 -14.59
C ARG A 55 12.44 16.63 -13.14
N ARG A 56 11.70 15.86 -12.33
CA ARG A 56 11.84 15.80 -10.86
C ARG A 56 11.80 17.19 -10.23
N ASP A 57 10.89 18.02 -10.74
CA ASP A 57 10.74 19.40 -10.29
C ASP A 57 10.08 19.47 -8.90
N GLU A 58 10.89 19.79 -7.89
CA GLU A 58 10.44 19.83 -6.50
C GLU A 58 9.40 20.92 -6.22
N LYS A 59 9.35 21.99 -7.04
CA LYS A 59 8.29 23.00 -6.94
C LYS A 59 6.91 22.39 -7.13
N GLY A 60 6.83 21.28 -7.89
CA GLY A 60 5.60 20.55 -8.14
C GLY A 60 5.11 19.67 -6.98
N ILE A 61 5.91 19.41 -5.93
CA ILE A 61 5.55 18.42 -4.90
C ILE A 61 4.26 18.78 -4.15
N LEU A 62 4.19 19.99 -3.58
CA LEU A 62 2.98 20.41 -2.85
C LEU A 62 1.76 20.55 -3.77
N PRO A 63 1.87 21.20 -4.95
CA PRO A 63 0.76 21.24 -5.91
C PRO A 63 0.26 19.86 -6.36
N LEU A 64 1.17 18.91 -6.60
CA LEU A 64 0.81 17.54 -6.97
C LEU A 64 0.07 16.83 -5.82
N CYS A 65 0.53 17.02 -4.58
CA CYS A 65 -0.14 16.50 -3.39
C CYS A 65 -1.57 17.04 -3.25
N ASP A 66 -1.75 18.37 -3.39
CA ASP A 66 -3.06 19.02 -3.29
C ASP A 66 -4.01 18.59 -4.41
N SER A 67 -3.48 18.46 -5.64
CA SER A 67 -4.24 17.97 -6.78
C SER A 67 -4.63 16.49 -6.63
N LEU A 68 -3.70 15.64 -6.18
CA LEU A 68 -3.93 14.20 -5.99
C LEU A 68 -5.08 13.92 -5.02
N LYS A 69 -5.23 14.73 -3.96
CA LYS A 69 -6.29 14.57 -2.94
C LYS A 69 -7.69 14.68 -3.52
N LYS A 70 -7.89 15.50 -4.56
CA LYS A 70 -9.20 15.77 -5.18
C LYS A 70 -9.37 15.13 -6.58
N GLU A 71 -8.34 14.46 -7.09
CA GLU A 71 -8.35 13.92 -8.45
C GLU A 71 -9.30 12.72 -8.61
N LYS A 72 -10.16 12.81 -9.63
CA LYS A 72 -11.19 11.81 -9.97
C LYS A 72 -10.83 11.03 -11.23
N ALA A 73 -10.07 11.62 -12.16
CA ALA A 73 -9.69 11.00 -13.41
C ALA A 73 -8.60 9.95 -13.17
N LEU A 74 -8.81 8.75 -13.71
CA LEU A 74 -7.98 7.58 -13.43
C LEU A 74 -6.51 7.79 -13.79
N TYR A 75 -6.23 8.24 -15.03
CA TYR A 75 -4.87 8.40 -15.50
C TYR A 75 -4.18 9.57 -14.80
N SER A 76 -4.84 10.71 -14.68
CA SER A 76 -4.30 11.88 -13.96
C SER A 76 -3.88 11.51 -12.53
N ARG A 77 -4.72 10.75 -11.80
CA ARG A 77 -4.40 10.30 -10.43
C ARG A 77 -3.19 9.37 -10.38
N ILE A 78 -3.09 8.42 -11.31
CA ILE A 78 -1.95 7.48 -11.37
C ILE A 78 -0.67 8.25 -11.72
N THR A 79 -0.73 9.14 -12.69
CA THR A 79 0.41 9.96 -13.13
C THR A 79 0.89 10.91 -12.05
N MET A 80 -0.02 11.56 -11.29
CA MET A 80 0.36 12.37 -10.13
C MET A 80 1.10 11.54 -9.06
N SER A 81 0.61 10.33 -8.76
CA SER A 81 1.33 9.41 -7.87
C SER A 81 2.69 8.98 -8.46
N GLU A 82 2.81 8.81 -9.77
CA GLU A 82 4.08 8.45 -10.40
C GLU A 82 5.08 9.60 -10.39
N ALA A 83 4.61 10.82 -10.63
CA ALA A 83 5.41 12.03 -10.53
C ALA A 83 5.99 12.19 -9.12
N LEU A 84 5.14 12.13 -8.09
CA LEU A 84 5.58 12.17 -6.68
C LEU A 84 6.53 11.01 -6.34
N GLY A 85 6.32 9.82 -6.90
CA GLY A 85 7.26 8.70 -6.77
C GLY A 85 8.63 8.99 -7.37
N LYS A 86 8.70 9.68 -8.52
CA LYS A 86 9.96 10.08 -9.19
C LYS A 86 10.71 11.17 -8.41
N MET A 87 10.01 12.01 -7.65
CA MET A 87 10.63 12.99 -6.72
C MET A 87 11.38 12.30 -5.58
N GLY A 88 10.98 11.08 -5.21
CA GLY A 88 11.69 10.30 -4.20
C GLY A 88 11.52 10.86 -2.79
N LYS A 89 12.63 10.93 -2.04
CA LYS A 89 12.60 11.23 -0.59
C LYS A 89 11.95 12.58 -0.26
N THR A 90 12.12 13.60 -1.10
CA THR A 90 11.60 14.95 -0.84
C THR A 90 10.08 15.03 -0.88
N ALA A 91 9.41 14.10 -1.56
CA ALA A 91 7.96 13.99 -1.53
C ALA A 91 7.41 13.26 -0.29
N VAL A 92 8.26 12.61 0.52
CA VAL A 92 7.79 11.79 1.66
C VAL A 92 7.07 12.63 2.72
N PRO A 93 7.63 13.73 3.27
CA PRO A 93 6.95 14.45 4.35
C PRO A 93 5.56 15.00 3.96
N PRO A 94 5.35 15.58 2.76
CA PRO A 94 4.01 15.94 2.30
C PRO A 94 3.06 14.73 2.14
N LEU A 95 3.55 13.61 1.60
CA LEU A 95 2.73 12.40 1.45
C LEU A 95 2.32 11.78 2.78
N ILE A 96 3.18 11.83 3.80
CA ILE A 96 2.84 11.40 5.17
C ILE A 96 1.63 12.17 5.70
N LYS A 97 1.55 13.49 5.43
CA LYS A 97 0.40 14.32 5.82
C LYS A 97 -0.90 13.96 5.10
N LEU A 98 -0.85 13.16 4.02
CA LEU A 98 -2.00 12.74 3.24
C LEU A 98 -2.44 11.29 3.50
N LEU A 99 -1.74 10.56 4.38
CA LEU A 99 -2.12 9.21 4.76
C LEU A 99 -3.56 9.17 5.28
N GLY A 100 -4.36 8.28 4.70
CA GLY A 100 -5.77 8.08 5.05
C GLY A 100 -6.74 9.08 4.41
N GLN A 101 -6.24 10.05 3.63
CA GLN A 101 -7.06 11.10 3.03
C GLN A 101 -7.42 10.86 1.56
N ILE A 102 -6.82 9.87 0.89
CA ILE A 102 -6.97 9.68 -0.56
C ILE A 102 -7.53 8.31 -0.89
N GLY A 103 -8.81 8.29 -1.21
CA GLY A 103 -9.61 7.08 -1.41
C GLY A 103 -10.60 6.88 -0.26
N ASN A 104 -11.64 6.09 -0.50
CA ASN A 104 -12.73 5.84 0.45
C ASN A 104 -12.92 4.34 0.77
N ASN A 105 -11.98 3.49 0.36
CA ASN A 105 -12.11 2.04 0.42
C ASN A 105 -11.19 1.39 1.47
N GLN A 106 -10.45 2.18 2.27
CA GLN A 106 -9.62 1.70 3.38
C GLN A 106 -10.46 0.90 4.39
N GLU A 107 -9.84 -0.10 5.00
CA GLU A 107 -10.46 -0.92 6.03
C GLU A 107 -10.84 -0.07 7.25
N LYS A 108 -12.11 -0.16 7.66
CA LYS A 108 -12.67 0.47 8.88
C LYS A 108 -13.21 -0.55 9.88
N GLU A 109 -13.15 -1.83 9.50
CA GLU A 109 -13.61 -2.98 10.26
C GLU A 109 -12.76 -4.18 9.84
N LEU A 110 -12.77 -5.24 10.65
CA LEU A 110 -12.12 -6.49 10.32
C LEU A 110 -12.81 -7.14 9.10
N PRO A 111 -12.07 -7.79 8.20
CA PRO A 111 -12.67 -8.48 7.07
C PRO A 111 -13.50 -9.67 7.55
N GLU A 112 -14.67 -9.88 6.96
CA GLU A 112 -15.51 -11.07 7.24
C GLU A 112 -15.04 -12.33 6.48
N LYS A 113 -14.16 -12.16 5.47
CA LYS A 113 -13.74 -13.25 4.57
C LYS A 113 -12.24 -13.28 4.39
N TYR A 114 -11.69 -14.50 4.37
CA TYR A 114 -10.29 -14.74 4.11
C TYR A 114 -9.86 -14.25 2.72
N PHE A 115 -8.69 -13.60 2.69
CA PHE A 115 -8.06 -13.06 1.50
C PHE A 115 -7.04 -14.04 0.90
N LYS A 116 -7.32 -14.60 -0.29
CA LYS A 116 -6.53 -15.68 -0.92
C LYS A 116 -5.26 -15.24 -1.67
N LYS A 117 -4.93 -13.94 -1.70
CA LYS A 117 -3.87 -13.43 -2.58
C LYS A 117 -2.49 -13.88 -2.09
N LYS A 118 -1.69 -14.49 -2.99
CA LYS A 118 -0.31 -14.94 -2.68
C LYS A 118 0.68 -13.78 -2.53
N SER A 119 0.53 -12.71 -3.31
CA SER A 119 1.36 -11.52 -3.21
C SER A 119 0.84 -10.53 -2.18
N PHE A 120 1.76 -9.71 -1.65
CA PHE A 120 1.42 -8.64 -0.71
C PHE A 120 0.32 -7.73 -1.30
N PRO A 121 -0.74 -7.41 -0.54
CA PRO A 121 -1.83 -6.58 -1.03
C PRO A 121 -1.36 -5.15 -1.31
N LEU A 122 -1.96 -4.51 -2.31
CA LEU A 122 -1.73 -3.08 -2.52
C LEU A 122 -2.48 -2.32 -1.41
N ALA A 123 -1.80 -1.40 -0.73
CA ALA A 123 -2.44 -0.48 0.22
C ALA A 123 -3.66 0.18 -0.42
N ARG A 124 -4.76 0.41 0.30
CA ARG A 124 -5.97 0.99 -0.30
C ARG A 124 -5.87 2.51 -0.46
N ASP A 125 -5.18 3.16 0.47
CA ASP A 125 -4.86 4.58 0.45
C ASP A 125 -3.84 4.93 -0.65
N MET A 126 -4.11 5.97 -1.44
CA MET A 126 -3.22 6.36 -2.54
C MET A 126 -1.90 6.94 -2.03
N ALA A 127 -1.89 7.72 -0.95
CA ALA A 127 -0.65 8.29 -0.42
C ALA A 127 0.28 7.16 0.05
N ALA A 128 -0.25 6.15 0.74
CA ALA A 128 0.49 4.94 1.10
C ALA A 128 1.06 4.21 -0.14
N ARG A 129 0.27 4.05 -1.22
CA ARG A 129 0.76 3.47 -2.49
C ARG A 129 1.91 4.28 -3.08
N THR A 130 1.80 5.62 -3.09
CA THR A 130 2.84 6.51 -3.60
C THR A 130 4.11 6.38 -2.76
N ILE A 131 3.99 6.30 -1.44
CA ILE A 131 5.11 6.08 -0.52
C ILE A 131 5.80 4.74 -0.80
N VAL A 132 5.05 3.66 -1.05
CA VAL A 132 5.62 2.36 -1.48
C VAL A 132 6.36 2.49 -2.83
N LYS A 133 5.93 3.38 -3.73
CA LYS A 133 6.68 3.67 -4.97
C LYS A 133 8.06 4.27 -4.65
N ILE A 134 8.14 5.20 -3.68
CA ILE A 134 9.40 5.82 -3.22
C ILE A 134 10.33 4.77 -2.58
N GLY A 135 9.79 3.86 -1.76
CA GLY A 135 10.54 2.73 -1.19
C GLY A 135 11.33 3.09 0.09
N LYS A 136 12.49 2.46 0.29
CA LYS A 136 13.30 2.52 1.53
C LYS A 136 13.51 3.92 2.14
N PRO A 137 13.72 5.00 1.35
CA PRO A 137 13.88 6.34 1.92
C PRO A 137 12.70 6.83 2.76
N ALA A 138 11.51 6.24 2.58
CA ALA A 138 10.32 6.59 3.35
C ALA A 138 10.18 5.81 4.67
N THR A 139 10.89 4.69 4.84
CA THR A 139 10.75 3.79 5.99
C THR A 139 10.90 4.51 7.33
N PRO A 140 11.92 5.38 7.57
CA PRO A 140 12.05 6.07 8.85
C PRO A 140 10.86 6.97 9.20
N TYR A 141 10.30 7.66 8.20
CA TYR A 141 9.13 8.52 8.39
C TYR A 141 7.88 7.73 8.76
N LEU A 142 7.71 6.54 8.18
CA LEU A 142 6.58 5.65 8.47
C LEU A 142 6.71 5.01 9.86
N ILE A 143 7.92 4.65 10.28
CA ILE A 143 8.20 4.18 11.65
C ILE A 143 7.78 5.26 12.65
N GLU A 144 8.21 6.50 12.43
CA GLU A 144 7.85 7.63 13.31
C GLU A 144 6.32 7.84 13.41
N VAL A 145 5.58 7.67 12.32
CA VAL A 145 4.10 7.75 12.33
C VAL A 145 3.51 6.61 13.14
N MET A 146 4.01 5.39 12.96
CA MET A 146 3.52 4.21 13.68
C MET A 146 3.77 4.30 15.19
N GLU A 147 4.92 4.83 15.62
CA GLU A 147 5.28 4.94 17.05
C GLU A 147 4.49 6.00 17.80
N LYS A 148 3.97 7.01 17.09
CA LYS A 148 3.26 8.13 17.73
C LYS A 148 1.86 7.77 18.22
N GLN A 149 1.10 7.01 17.44
CA GLN A 149 -0.32 6.76 17.71
C GLN A 149 -0.78 5.41 17.17
N ASP A 150 -1.77 4.83 17.83
CA ASP A 150 -2.55 3.68 17.36
C ASP A 150 -3.88 4.16 16.78
N ASP A 151 -3.84 4.71 15.57
CA ASP A 151 -4.97 5.38 14.94
C ASP A 151 -5.11 5.02 13.46
N TYR A 152 -6.10 5.63 12.81
CA TYR A 152 -6.38 5.39 11.40
C TYR A 152 -5.23 5.80 10.46
N ILE A 153 -4.39 6.77 10.85
CA ILE A 153 -3.23 7.22 10.07
C ILE A 153 -2.09 6.20 10.20
N SER A 154 -1.78 5.74 11.41
CA SER A 154 -0.75 4.72 11.64
C SER A 154 -1.09 3.41 10.96
N GLN A 155 -2.37 3.05 10.89
CA GLN A 155 -2.87 1.93 10.08
C GLN A 155 -2.48 2.04 8.58
N GLN A 156 -2.48 3.23 7.98
CA GLN A 156 -2.03 3.39 6.59
C GLN A 156 -0.51 3.37 6.48
N ALA A 157 0.20 3.86 7.51
CA ALA A 157 1.65 3.76 7.56
C ALA A 157 2.12 2.30 7.62
N VAL A 158 1.45 1.47 8.44
CA VAL A 158 1.70 0.02 8.55
C VAL A 158 1.52 -0.69 7.21
N ASP A 159 0.48 -0.33 6.45
CA ASP A 159 0.27 -0.84 5.08
C ASP A 159 1.43 -0.49 4.14
N ALA A 160 1.94 0.74 4.23
CA ALA A 160 3.08 1.19 3.43
C ALA A 160 4.38 0.48 3.85
N LEU A 161 4.62 0.27 5.15
CA LEU A 161 5.80 -0.45 5.66
C LEU A 161 5.90 -1.86 5.09
N GLY A 162 4.82 -2.64 5.15
CA GLY A 162 4.79 -3.99 4.59
C GLY A 162 4.93 -4.00 3.07
N GLY A 163 4.37 -3.00 2.38
CA GLY A 163 4.54 -2.82 0.94
C GLY A 163 5.98 -2.50 0.53
N ILE A 164 6.67 -1.66 1.31
CA ILE A 164 8.09 -1.35 1.09
C ILE A 164 8.95 -2.59 1.35
N ALA A 165 8.71 -3.33 2.45
CA ALA A 165 9.41 -4.57 2.75
C ALA A 165 9.24 -5.59 1.62
N ALA A 166 8.00 -5.83 1.18
CA ALA A 166 7.70 -6.77 0.09
C ALA A 166 8.35 -6.39 -1.23
N LYS A 167 8.51 -5.09 -1.52
CA LYS A 167 9.08 -4.58 -2.78
C LYS A 167 10.61 -4.50 -2.74
N THR A 168 11.21 -4.21 -1.58
CA THR A 168 12.61 -3.77 -1.47
C THR A 168 13.46 -4.59 -0.50
N CYS A 169 12.86 -5.57 0.17
CA CYS A 169 13.46 -6.37 1.25
C CYS A 169 13.99 -5.51 2.42
N ASP A 170 13.41 -4.33 2.65
CA ASP A 170 13.76 -3.48 3.77
C ASP A 170 13.17 -4.04 5.07
N LYS A 171 14.05 -4.50 5.96
CA LYS A 171 13.68 -5.04 7.27
C LYS A 171 13.72 -4.01 8.40
N SER A 172 14.01 -2.74 8.11
CA SER A 172 14.22 -1.72 9.15
C SER A 172 13.01 -1.49 10.07
N ALA A 173 11.79 -1.73 9.57
CA ALA A 173 10.56 -1.60 10.34
C ALA A 173 10.12 -2.90 11.05
N LEU A 174 10.86 -4.00 10.89
CA LEU A 174 10.50 -5.28 11.51
C LEU A 174 10.40 -5.18 13.05
N PRO A 175 11.35 -4.55 13.78
CA PRO A 175 11.26 -4.48 15.24
C PRO A 175 10.02 -3.70 15.73
N VAL A 176 9.72 -2.54 15.13
CA VAL A 176 8.55 -1.75 15.54
C VAL A 176 7.23 -2.46 15.22
N LEU A 177 7.16 -3.21 14.10
CA LEU A 177 5.99 -4.01 13.77
C LEU A 177 5.80 -5.18 14.73
N ILE A 178 6.88 -5.87 15.12
CA ILE A 178 6.80 -6.93 16.14
C ILE A 178 6.30 -6.36 17.47
N ASN A 179 6.86 -5.23 17.92
CA ASN A 179 6.41 -4.56 19.15
C ASN A 179 4.94 -4.12 19.07
N GLY A 180 4.48 -3.71 17.89
CA GLY A 180 3.10 -3.29 17.67
C GLY A 180 2.07 -4.44 17.71
N LEU A 181 2.49 -5.70 17.78
CA LEU A 181 1.56 -6.84 17.95
C LEU A 181 0.85 -6.85 19.32
N ASP A 182 1.24 -5.97 20.25
CA ASP A 182 0.55 -5.74 21.52
C ASP A 182 -0.56 -4.66 21.42
N SER A 183 -0.89 -4.21 20.20
CA SER A 183 -1.97 -3.25 19.93
C SER A 183 -3.34 -3.73 20.45
N ASN A 184 -4.05 -2.85 21.18
CA ASN A 184 -5.42 -3.10 21.62
C ASN A 184 -6.47 -2.78 20.53
N ASN A 185 -6.08 -2.05 19.48
CA ASN A 185 -6.93 -1.83 18.32
C ASN A 185 -6.86 -3.04 17.38
N GLU A 186 -7.98 -3.74 17.20
CA GLU A 186 -8.05 -4.96 16.39
C GLU A 186 -7.70 -4.72 14.92
N ILE A 187 -8.09 -3.57 14.35
CA ILE A 187 -7.79 -3.24 12.95
C ILE A 187 -6.29 -2.98 12.81
N THR A 188 -5.69 -2.24 13.76
CA THR A 188 -4.25 -2.00 13.76
C THR A 188 -3.48 -3.30 13.91
N LEU A 189 -3.85 -4.16 14.86
CA LEU A 189 -3.26 -5.48 15.05
C LEU A 189 -3.34 -6.33 13.78
N TRP A 190 -4.54 -6.43 13.18
CA TRP A 190 -4.74 -7.15 11.91
C TRP A 190 -3.85 -6.60 10.79
N LYS A 191 -3.73 -5.27 10.67
CA LYS A 191 -2.86 -4.64 9.66
C LYS A 191 -1.37 -4.90 9.94
N ILE A 192 -0.93 -4.90 11.19
CA ILE A 192 0.46 -5.19 11.56
C ILE A 192 0.79 -6.63 11.19
N ILE A 193 -0.07 -7.59 11.54
CA ILE A 193 0.08 -8.99 11.14
C ILE A 193 0.18 -9.08 9.62
N ARG A 194 -0.75 -8.46 8.89
CA ARG A 194 -0.73 -8.43 7.43
C ARG A 194 0.56 -7.81 6.88
N SER A 195 1.06 -6.74 7.50
CA SER A 195 2.29 -6.06 7.11
C SER A 195 3.50 -6.97 7.21
N LEU A 196 3.59 -7.79 8.26
CA LEU A 196 4.66 -8.77 8.47
C LEU A 196 4.77 -9.79 7.33
N SER A 197 3.70 -10.04 6.55
CA SER A 197 3.77 -10.91 5.36
C SER A 197 4.70 -10.39 4.26
N GLY A 198 5.02 -9.10 4.27
CA GLY A 198 6.02 -8.48 3.38
C GLY A 198 7.47 -8.75 3.78
N PHE A 199 7.72 -9.25 5.00
CA PHE A 199 9.05 -9.46 5.57
C PHE A 199 9.51 -10.91 5.40
N LYS A 200 9.67 -11.34 4.15
CA LYS A 200 10.11 -12.71 3.79
C LYS A 200 11.37 -13.14 4.56
N HIS A 201 11.39 -14.40 4.98
CA HIS A 201 12.50 -15.04 5.69
C HIS A 201 12.93 -14.27 6.96
N SER A 202 11.98 -13.76 7.73
CA SER A 202 12.23 -13.11 9.02
C SER A 202 11.78 -14.01 10.17
N PHE A 203 12.72 -14.74 10.74
CA PHE A 203 12.48 -15.71 11.81
C PHE A 203 11.94 -15.06 13.09
N GLU A 204 12.32 -13.80 13.32
CA GLU A 204 11.93 -12.99 14.47
C GLU A 204 10.42 -12.78 14.55
N ALA A 205 9.72 -12.81 13.41
CA ALA A 205 8.27 -12.69 13.36
C ALA A 205 7.53 -14.00 13.70
N LEU A 206 8.20 -15.17 13.67
CA LEU A 206 7.51 -16.44 13.89
C LEU A 206 6.96 -16.60 15.31
N PRO A 207 7.75 -16.43 16.40
CA PRO A 207 7.22 -16.61 17.76
C PRO A 207 6.01 -15.73 18.09
N PRO A 208 6.01 -14.41 17.82
CA PRO A 208 4.86 -13.59 18.17
C PRO A 208 3.64 -13.90 17.27
N LEU A 209 3.82 -14.27 16.00
CA LEU A 209 2.70 -14.70 15.15
C LEU A 209 2.09 -16.03 15.60
N LEU A 210 2.92 -16.98 16.05
CA LEU A 210 2.44 -18.25 16.63
C LEU A 210 1.62 -17.99 17.90
N ASN A 211 2.09 -17.09 18.77
CA ASN A 211 1.35 -16.68 19.97
C ASN A 211 -0.04 -16.08 19.64
N ILE A 212 -0.18 -15.35 18.53
CA ILE A 212 -1.50 -14.87 18.08
C ILE A 212 -2.46 -16.04 17.81
N LEU A 213 -1.99 -17.17 17.26
CA LEU A 213 -2.85 -18.32 16.93
C LEU A 213 -3.43 -19.04 18.16
N GLU A 214 -2.84 -18.83 19.34
CA GLU A 214 -3.23 -19.48 20.60
C GLU A 214 -4.19 -18.63 21.44
N LYS A 215 -4.34 -17.35 21.10
CA LYS A 215 -5.19 -16.39 21.80
C LYS A 215 -6.62 -16.39 21.26
N ASP A 216 -7.54 -15.93 22.10
CA ASP A 216 -8.95 -15.74 21.76
C ASP A 216 -9.17 -14.37 21.09
N TYR A 217 -8.72 -14.26 19.84
CA TYR A 217 -8.98 -13.08 18.99
C TYR A 217 -10.10 -13.37 18.00
N ASP A 218 -10.65 -12.30 17.42
CA ASP A 218 -11.52 -12.41 16.25
C ASP A 218 -10.89 -13.30 15.15
N ALA A 219 -11.74 -14.08 14.49
CA ALA A 219 -11.31 -15.03 13.47
C ALA A 219 -10.44 -14.38 12.39
N ALA A 220 -10.67 -13.09 12.07
CA ALA A 220 -9.91 -12.33 11.11
C ALA A 220 -8.44 -12.15 11.48
N ILE A 221 -8.16 -11.94 12.76
CA ILE A 221 -6.80 -11.83 13.29
C ILE A 221 -6.09 -13.19 13.21
N ILE A 222 -6.78 -14.26 13.62
CA ILE A 222 -6.23 -15.62 13.63
C ILE A 222 -5.89 -16.08 12.20
N TRP A 223 -6.82 -15.95 11.26
CA TRP A 223 -6.57 -16.39 9.89
C TRP A 223 -5.53 -15.53 9.19
N GLU A 224 -5.40 -14.24 9.55
CA GLU A 224 -4.39 -13.36 8.97
C GLU A 224 -3.00 -13.71 9.49
N SER A 225 -2.88 -14.13 10.76
CA SER A 225 -1.63 -14.65 11.31
C SER A 225 -1.23 -15.96 10.64
N ALA A 226 -2.17 -16.90 10.48
CA ALA A 226 -1.94 -18.15 9.75
C ALA A 226 -1.49 -17.88 8.30
N ARG A 227 -2.16 -16.96 7.61
CA ARG A 227 -1.79 -16.50 6.25
C ARG A 227 -0.38 -15.94 6.23
N THR A 228 -0.05 -15.10 7.20
CA THR A 228 1.24 -14.41 7.31
C THR A 228 2.37 -15.39 7.55
N LEU A 229 2.20 -16.37 8.44
CA LEU A 229 3.19 -17.44 8.67
C LEU A 229 3.52 -18.19 7.38
N GLY A 230 2.51 -18.58 6.59
CA GLY A 230 2.74 -19.20 5.28
C GLY A 230 3.38 -18.24 4.26
N GLN A 231 3.16 -16.93 4.40
CA GLN A 231 3.75 -15.93 3.51
C GLN A 231 5.14 -15.46 3.93
N ILE A 232 5.57 -15.60 5.18
CA ILE A 232 6.96 -15.30 5.55
C ILE A 232 7.93 -16.32 4.91
N SER A 233 7.42 -17.46 4.42
CA SER A 233 8.18 -18.44 3.63
C SER A 233 9.33 -19.06 4.43
N ILE A 234 9.02 -19.53 5.64
CA ILE A 234 9.93 -20.29 6.51
C ILE A 234 9.24 -21.60 6.90
N ASN A 235 9.80 -22.73 6.45
CA ASN A 235 9.32 -24.05 6.81
C ASN A 235 9.96 -24.50 8.14
N ARG A 236 9.30 -24.17 9.27
CA ARG A 236 9.70 -24.58 10.63
C ARG A 236 8.63 -25.51 11.20
N GLN A 237 9.04 -26.57 11.89
CA GLN A 237 8.13 -27.63 12.33
C GLN A 237 6.99 -27.12 13.24
N ASP A 238 7.28 -26.23 14.18
CA ASP A 238 6.28 -25.64 15.07
C ASP A 238 5.24 -24.78 14.31
N VAL A 239 5.64 -24.11 13.23
CA VAL A 239 4.73 -23.40 12.32
C VAL A 239 3.82 -24.40 11.60
N VAL A 240 4.38 -25.49 11.07
CA VAL A 240 3.61 -26.55 10.42
C VAL A 240 2.62 -27.18 11.39
N ASP A 241 3.04 -27.49 12.61
CA ASP A 241 2.20 -28.11 13.64
C ASP A 241 1.03 -27.18 14.04
N ALA A 242 1.31 -25.90 14.25
CA ALA A 242 0.29 -24.90 14.58
C ALA A 242 -0.74 -24.75 13.44
N LEU A 243 -0.29 -24.72 12.18
CA LEU A 243 -1.18 -24.65 11.03
C LEU A 243 -2.01 -25.94 10.85
N CYS A 244 -1.42 -27.12 11.06
CA CYS A 244 -2.13 -28.40 11.07
C CYS A 244 -3.24 -28.46 12.14
N LYS A 245 -3.01 -27.86 13.31
CA LYS A 245 -4.04 -27.70 14.35
C LYS A 245 -5.18 -26.80 13.85
N LEU A 246 -4.86 -25.66 13.23
CA LEU A 246 -5.87 -24.74 12.69
C LEU A 246 -6.66 -25.29 11.49
N GLU A 247 -6.12 -26.23 10.72
CA GLU A 247 -6.86 -26.90 9.65
C GLU A 247 -8.08 -27.69 10.18
N LYS A 248 -8.05 -28.08 11.46
CA LYS A 248 -9.13 -28.77 12.15
C LYS A 248 -10.11 -27.81 12.86
N ASN A 249 -9.90 -26.49 12.75
CA ASN A 249 -10.76 -25.49 13.36
C ASN A 249 -12.16 -25.47 12.70
N ASP A 250 -13.21 -25.24 13.49
CA ASP A 250 -14.59 -25.20 13.03
C ASP A 250 -14.90 -23.96 12.17
N HIS A 251 -14.15 -22.87 12.37
CA HIS A 251 -14.34 -21.64 11.59
C HIS A 251 -13.82 -21.82 10.15
N PRO A 252 -14.68 -21.68 9.12
CA PRO A 252 -14.34 -22.05 7.75
C PRO A 252 -13.19 -21.22 7.16
N GLU A 253 -13.10 -19.94 7.51
CA GLU A 253 -12.05 -19.05 7.00
C GLU A 253 -10.68 -19.31 7.67
N ILE A 254 -10.65 -19.73 8.95
CA ILE A 254 -9.42 -20.11 9.66
C ILE A 254 -8.85 -21.39 9.04
N LYS A 255 -9.70 -22.42 8.90
CA LYS A 255 -9.35 -23.69 8.25
C LYS A 255 -8.77 -23.48 6.86
N LYS A 256 -9.39 -22.59 6.07
CA LYS A 256 -8.97 -22.27 4.71
C LYS A 256 -7.64 -21.50 4.68
N ALA A 257 -7.40 -20.58 5.62
CA ALA A 257 -6.11 -19.90 5.73
C ALA A 257 -4.99 -20.89 6.07
N ALA A 258 -5.22 -21.77 7.05
CA ALA A 258 -4.27 -22.80 7.44
C ALA A 258 -3.87 -23.72 6.27
N LYS A 259 -4.85 -24.25 5.53
CA LYS A 259 -4.59 -25.06 4.32
C LYS A 259 -3.74 -24.32 3.29
N ASN A 260 -4.07 -23.06 3.01
CA ASN A 260 -3.31 -22.27 2.04
C ASN A 260 -1.89 -21.96 2.52
N ALA A 261 -1.71 -21.74 3.83
CA ALA A 261 -0.40 -21.51 4.42
C ALA A 261 0.48 -22.77 4.33
N LEU A 262 -0.07 -23.95 4.66
CA LEU A 262 0.62 -25.23 4.52
C LEU A 262 1.04 -25.49 3.06
N ILE A 263 0.13 -25.31 2.10
CA ILE A 263 0.45 -25.43 0.66
C ILE A 263 1.60 -24.48 0.28
N ASN A 264 1.62 -23.25 0.81
CA ASN A 264 2.72 -22.33 0.50
C ASN A 264 4.06 -22.80 1.09
N LEU A 265 4.07 -23.43 2.27
CA LEU A 265 5.28 -23.94 2.92
C LEU A 265 5.82 -25.22 2.25
N GLU A 266 4.94 -26.08 1.74
CA GLU A 266 5.30 -27.29 0.97
C GLU A 266 5.96 -26.96 -0.37
N ASN A 267 5.68 -25.78 -0.93
CA ASN A 267 6.18 -25.33 -2.24
C ASN A 267 7.45 -24.44 -2.15
N LEU A 268 8.10 -24.37 -0.98
CA LEU A 268 9.36 -23.63 -0.78
C LEU A 268 10.56 -24.42 -1.31
#